data_AF-A0AB34FBJ6-F1
#
_entry.id   AF-A0AB34FBJ6-F1
#
_cell.length_a   1.000
_cell.length_b   1.000
_cell.length_c   1.000
_cell.angle_alpha   90.00
_cell.angle_beta   90.00
_cell.angle_gamma   90.00
#
_symmetry.space_group_name_H-M   'P 1'
#
loop_
_entity.id
_entity.type
_entity.pdbx_description
1 polymer ?
#
loop_
_entity_poly.entity_id
_entity_poly.type
_entity_poly.pdbx_seq_one_letter_code
_entity_poly.pdbx_strand_id
1 'polypeptide(L)'
;MVGLKRRTKDSRELRSNNGFRSKDFSQFASPTTTGDSLEEVHDFIHARAACGEQFARQDYAAFDPLFLFHHANIDRLWAYWEALHKESSTFTGSYAGRSRFSTPAGTVITPESPLQPFFNKDGSFHTSTSVTETKAFGYSYQGLEYWNSSDTDLKLAATNLINKLYGPTNISTAARSLKQEQTTRFFLRIQLDEAEVEGPSWISVYLRGVLAGEMLVTSQPAAGVTHGGFTIDDAVQRAGFRNGANDTLLKAVQSSITVDITKEQGSPIPVTSIPSLKIELEEVPYFAASSVDDLPTFGVPQVEAVSVVEHSKP
;
A
#
# COMPACT_ATOMS: atom_id res chain seq x y z
N MET A 1 28.98 8.16 -1.44
CA MET A 1 27.97 9.20 -1.72
C MET A 1 27.19 8.76 -2.95
N VAL A 2 26.24 7.83 -2.77
CA VAL A 2 25.44 7.29 -3.88
C VAL A 2 24.35 8.31 -4.17
N GLY A 3 24.41 8.89 -5.37
CA GLY A 3 23.51 9.94 -5.80
C GLY A 3 22.06 9.47 -5.77
N LEU A 4 21.27 10.09 -4.89
CA LEU A 4 19.82 9.99 -4.89
C LEU A 4 19.32 10.64 -6.20
N LYS A 5 19.27 9.86 -7.29
CA LYS A 5 18.58 10.29 -8.51
C LYS A 5 17.14 10.58 -8.09
N ARG A 6 16.71 11.85 -8.23
CA ARG A 6 15.31 12.26 -8.12
C ARG A 6 14.46 11.29 -8.94
N ARG A 7 13.72 10.40 -8.25
CA ARG A 7 12.70 9.57 -8.90
C ARG A 7 11.62 10.51 -9.47
N THR A 8 11.15 10.20 -10.67
CA THR A 8 10.27 11.03 -11.49
C THR A 8 8.88 11.23 -10.85
N LYS A 9 8.11 12.19 -11.40
CA LYS A 9 6.72 12.50 -11.02
C LYS A 9 5.80 11.27 -10.92
N ASP A 10 6.12 10.19 -11.63
CA ASP A 10 5.41 8.89 -11.65
C ASP A 10 5.31 8.21 -10.28
N SER A 11 6.28 8.43 -9.38
CA SER A 11 6.26 7.81 -8.04
C SER A 11 5.03 8.19 -7.19
N ARG A 12 4.30 9.26 -7.55
CA ARG A 12 3.03 9.66 -6.91
C ARG A 12 1.83 8.85 -7.39
N GLU A 13 1.86 8.36 -8.62
CA GLU A 13 0.79 7.58 -9.26
C GLU A 13 0.93 6.07 -8.97
N LEU A 14 2.18 5.62 -8.76
CA LEU A 14 2.58 4.21 -8.67
C LEU A 14 2.26 3.51 -7.33
N ARG A 15 1.99 4.22 -6.24
CA ARG A 15 1.66 3.58 -4.93
C ARG A 15 0.32 4.02 -4.34
N SER A 16 -0.15 5.22 -4.68
CA SER A 16 -1.44 5.75 -4.23
C SER A 16 -2.63 4.96 -4.79
N ASN A 17 -2.57 4.53 -6.06
CA ASN A 17 -3.65 3.78 -6.70
C ASN A 17 -3.82 2.33 -6.21
N ASN A 18 -2.83 1.79 -5.49
CA ASN A 18 -2.86 0.41 -5.02
C ASN A 18 -3.75 0.25 -3.77
N GLY A 19 -3.66 1.20 -2.82
CA GLY A 19 -4.54 1.24 -1.64
C GLY A 19 -6.02 1.49 -1.96
N PHE A 20 -6.36 2.00 -3.16
CA PHE A 20 -7.76 2.18 -3.59
C PHE A 20 -8.37 0.93 -4.26
N ARG A 21 -7.60 -0.16 -4.43
CA ARG A 21 -8.13 -1.46 -4.86
C ARG A 21 -8.62 -2.33 -3.70
N SER A 22 -8.31 -1.96 -2.46
CA SER A 22 -8.80 -2.64 -1.26
C SER A 22 -10.33 -2.63 -1.25
N LYS A 23 -10.96 -3.77 -0.99
CA LYS A 23 -12.41 -3.90 -0.98
C LYS A 23 -13.03 -3.78 0.41
N ASP A 24 -12.21 -3.95 1.44
CA ASP A 24 -12.62 -3.96 2.82
C ASP A 24 -11.51 -3.41 3.72
N PHE A 25 -11.86 -3.23 5.00
CA PHE A 25 -10.96 -2.70 6.01
C PHE A 25 -9.68 -3.50 6.15
N SER A 26 -9.73 -4.83 6.10
CA SER A 26 -8.57 -5.67 6.38
C SER A 26 -7.51 -5.48 5.30
N GLN A 27 -7.95 -5.51 4.03
CA GLN A 27 -7.09 -5.26 2.87
C GLN A 27 -6.51 -3.85 2.88
N PHE A 28 -7.30 -2.86 3.31
CA PHE A 28 -6.85 -1.48 3.37
C PHE A 28 -5.88 -1.23 4.52
N ALA A 29 -6.14 -1.77 5.70
CA ALA A 29 -5.46 -1.35 6.92
C ALA A 29 -4.10 -2.01 7.12
N SER A 30 -3.94 -3.30 6.77
CA SER A 30 -2.84 -4.15 7.25
C SER A 30 -2.27 -5.07 6.16
N PRO A 31 -0.95 -5.36 6.16
CA PRO A 31 -0.32 -6.27 5.22
C PRO A 31 -0.58 -7.75 5.57
N THR A 32 -1.36 -8.04 6.62
CA THR A 32 -1.72 -9.42 6.98
C THR A 32 -2.69 -10.10 6.00
N THR A 33 -3.31 -9.32 5.12
CA THR A 33 -4.20 -9.81 4.07
C THR A 33 -3.66 -9.46 2.69
N THR A 34 -4.06 -10.22 1.68
CA THR A 34 -3.64 -9.97 0.30
C THR A 34 -4.10 -8.61 -0.21
N GLY A 35 -3.21 -7.94 -0.95
CA GLY A 35 -3.43 -6.60 -1.47
C GLY A 35 -2.42 -5.62 -0.89
N ASP A 36 -2.50 -4.38 -1.35
CA ASP A 36 -1.62 -3.31 -0.89
C ASP A 36 -2.32 -2.54 0.23
N SER A 37 -1.71 -2.55 1.40
CA SER A 37 -2.26 -1.88 2.58
C SER A 37 -1.72 -0.47 2.73
N LEU A 38 -2.45 0.36 3.47
CA LEU A 38 -1.98 1.66 3.90
C LEU A 38 -0.75 1.54 4.80
N GLU A 39 -0.69 0.49 5.64
CA GLU A 39 0.47 0.20 6.50
C GLU A 39 1.74 -0.05 5.66
N GLU A 40 1.66 -0.76 4.53
CA GLU A 40 2.82 -0.93 3.63
C GLU A 40 3.33 0.40 3.05
N VAL A 41 2.41 1.28 2.63
CA VAL A 41 2.76 2.63 2.14
C VAL A 41 3.35 3.49 3.26
N HIS A 42 2.81 3.35 4.47
CA HIS A 42 3.28 4.00 5.69
C HIS A 42 4.71 3.55 6.05
N ASP A 43 4.98 2.25 6.05
CA ASP A 43 6.27 1.66 6.43
C ASP A 43 7.37 2.07 5.46
N PHE A 44 7.03 2.15 4.17
CA PHE A 44 7.96 2.60 3.14
C PHE A 44 8.51 4.00 3.42
N ILE A 45 7.67 4.92 3.90
CA ILE A 45 8.10 6.28 4.25
C ILE A 45 8.95 6.27 5.52
N HIS A 46 8.58 5.49 6.54
CA HIS A 46 9.43 5.30 7.73
C HIS A 46 10.84 4.86 7.36
N ALA A 47 10.97 3.83 6.51
CA ALA A 47 12.27 3.29 6.15
C ALA A 47 13.09 4.17 5.19
N ARG A 48 12.45 5.00 4.36
CA ARG A 48 13.15 5.82 3.34
C ARG A 48 13.39 7.25 3.76
N ALA A 49 12.51 7.83 4.57
CA ALA A 49 12.72 9.16 5.09
C ALA A 49 13.81 9.15 6.16
N ALA A 50 14.39 10.32 6.41
CA ALA A 50 15.48 10.50 7.37
C ALA A 50 16.68 9.54 7.20
N CYS A 51 16.85 8.91 6.03
CA CYS A 51 17.96 8.01 5.70
C CYS A 51 18.15 6.81 6.66
N GLY A 52 17.08 6.26 7.24
CA GLY A 52 17.18 5.06 8.10
C GLY A 52 17.61 5.34 9.56
N GLU A 53 17.54 6.61 9.99
CA GLU A 53 17.83 7.05 11.35
C GLU A 53 16.63 6.77 12.30
N GLN A 54 16.48 7.56 13.37
CA GLN A 54 15.46 7.35 14.42
C GLN A 54 14.03 7.18 13.87
N PHE A 55 13.67 7.92 12.81
CA PHE A 55 12.35 7.83 12.18
C PHE A 55 12.03 6.44 11.58
N ALA A 56 13.04 5.67 11.20
CA ALA A 56 12.87 4.31 10.65
C ALA A 56 12.77 3.23 11.74
N ARG A 57 13.05 3.56 13.00
CA ARG A 57 13.07 2.60 14.12
C ARG A 57 11.78 2.68 14.89
N GLN A 58 10.93 1.66 14.79
CA GLN A 58 9.61 1.66 15.43
C GLN A 58 9.64 2.00 16.94
N ASP A 59 10.68 1.57 17.66
CA ASP A 59 10.83 1.84 19.10
C ASP A 59 11.13 3.32 19.42
N TYR A 60 11.63 4.08 18.44
CA TYR A 60 12.05 5.48 18.60
C TYR A 60 11.37 6.45 17.64
N ALA A 61 10.64 5.97 16.63
CA ALA A 61 10.11 6.78 15.55
C ALA A 61 9.22 7.91 16.07
N ALA A 62 8.43 7.64 17.11
CA ALA A 62 7.54 8.62 17.75
C ALA A 62 8.26 9.82 18.39
N PHE A 63 9.58 9.75 18.63
CA PHE A 63 10.37 10.88 19.14
C PHE A 63 10.84 11.83 18.04
N ASP A 64 10.83 11.41 16.77
CA ASP A 64 11.14 12.27 15.64
C ASP A 64 9.92 13.14 15.30
N PRO A 65 10.03 14.49 15.22
CA PRO A 65 8.90 15.35 14.84
C PRO A 65 8.24 15.00 13.51
N LEU A 66 8.96 14.37 12.57
CA LEU A 66 8.40 13.90 11.30
C LEU A 66 7.30 12.84 11.51
N PHE A 67 7.31 12.12 12.62
CA PHE A 67 6.30 11.12 12.97
C PHE A 67 4.89 11.68 12.96
N LEU A 68 4.65 12.79 13.67
CA LEU A 68 3.32 13.35 13.76
C LEU A 68 2.84 13.90 12.40
N PHE A 69 3.73 14.50 11.61
CA PHE A 69 3.39 14.96 10.26
C PHE A 69 3.10 13.82 9.29
N HIS A 70 3.88 12.74 9.37
CA HIS A 70 3.66 11.53 8.58
C HIS A 70 2.33 10.88 8.94
N HIS A 71 2.06 10.65 10.23
CA HIS A 71 0.82 10.03 10.67
C HIS A 71 -0.42 10.91 10.42
N ALA A 72 -0.30 12.25 10.45
CA ALA A 72 -1.38 13.13 9.99
C ALA A 72 -1.67 12.97 8.49
N ASN A 73 -0.65 12.67 7.68
CA ASN A 73 -0.84 12.37 6.26
C ASN A 73 -1.45 10.96 6.06
N ILE A 74 -1.06 9.97 6.86
CA ILE A 74 -1.66 8.63 6.84
C ILE A 74 -3.13 8.68 7.25
N ASP A 75 -3.46 9.38 8.33
CA ASP A 75 -4.83 9.60 8.77
C ASP A 75 -5.66 10.37 7.73
N ARG A 76 -5.05 11.30 6.98
CA ARG A 76 -5.71 11.92 5.80
C ARG A 76 -6.07 10.90 4.72
N LEU A 77 -5.16 9.99 4.39
CA LEU A 77 -5.42 8.93 3.39
C LEU A 77 -6.51 7.97 3.89
N TRP A 78 -6.51 7.67 5.19
CA TRP A 78 -7.56 6.90 5.85
C TRP A 78 -8.93 7.58 5.73
N ALA A 79 -9.02 8.87 6.03
CA ALA A 79 -10.26 9.65 5.90
C ALA A 79 -10.79 9.68 4.44
N TYR A 80 -9.90 9.72 3.44
CA TYR A 80 -10.30 9.60 2.03
C TYR A 80 -10.92 8.23 1.77
N TRP A 81 -10.32 7.16 2.28
CA TRP A 81 -10.82 5.81 2.11
C TRP A 81 -12.16 5.58 2.82
N GLU A 82 -12.32 6.08 4.05
CA GLU A 82 -13.58 6.01 4.81
C GLU A 82 -14.74 6.73 4.10
N ALA A 83 -14.47 7.88 3.47
CA ALA A 83 -15.47 8.59 2.67
C ALA A 83 -15.93 7.76 1.45
N LEU A 84 -15.04 6.97 0.86
CA LEU A 84 -15.38 6.08 -0.26
C LEU A 84 -16.11 4.79 0.18
N HIS A 85 -15.75 4.26 1.35
CA HIS A 85 -16.13 2.95 1.88
C HIS A 85 -16.80 3.05 3.26
N LYS A 86 -17.76 3.96 3.41
CA LYS A 86 -18.39 4.27 4.69
C LYS A 86 -18.87 3.04 5.48
N GLU A 87 -19.52 2.11 4.78
CA GLU A 87 -20.06 0.86 5.35
C GLU A 87 -18.99 -0.16 5.76
N SER A 88 -17.73 0.06 5.38
CA SER A 88 -16.59 -0.83 5.68
C SER A 88 -15.46 -0.08 6.40
N SER A 89 -15.74 1.10 6.96
CA SER A 89 -14.78 1.98 7.66
C SER A 89 -14.20 1.38 8.94
N THR A 90 -14.76 0.27 9.44
CA THR A 90 -14.21 -0.51 10.55
C THR A 90 -14.17 -1.99 10.19
N PHE A 91 -13.24 -2.75 10.77
CA PHE A 91 -13.36 -4.19 10.77
C PHE A 91 -14.56 -4.62 11.62
N THR A 92 -15.19 -5.73 11.25
CA THR A 92 -16.40 -6.26 11.90
C THR A 92 -16.19 -7.62 12.56
N GLY A 93 -15.06 -8.27 12.27
CA GLY A 93 -14.70 -9.58 12.80
C GLY A 93 -13.85 -9.51 14.06
N SER A 94 -13.31 -10.67 14.44
CA SER A 94 -12.30 -10.78 15.48
C SER A 94 -11.08 -11.54 14.97
N TYR A 95 -9.93 -11.28 15.58
CA TYR A 95 -8.68 -11.96 15.24
C TYR A 95 -7.80 -12.15 16.48
N ALA A 96 -6.90 -13.13 16.44
CA ALA A 96 -5.89 -13.29 17.48
C ALA A 96 -4.82 -12.20 17.32
N GLY A 97 -4.76 -11.27 18.27
CA GLY A 97 -3.80 -10.19 18.29
C GLY A 97 -2.38 -10.68 18.51
N ARG A 98 -1.41 -9.98 17.91
CA ARG A 98 0.01 -10.12 18.25
C ARG A 98 0.30 -9.46 19.60
N SER A 99 1.48 -9.71 20.16
CA SER A 99 1.91 -9.05 21.40
C SER A 99 1.96 -7.53 21.23
N ARG A 100 1.36 -6.80 22.16
CA ARG A 100 1.38 -5.33 22.25
C ARG A 100 1.77 -4.93 23.68
N PHE A 101 2.09 -3.66 23.90
CA PHE A 101 2.46 -3.12 25.22
C PHE A 101 1.50 -3.57 26.35
N SER A 102 0.20 -3.51 26.10
CA SER A 102 -0.84 -3.80 27.08
C SER A 102 -1.59 -5.12 26.87
N THR A 103 -1.24 -5.89 25.84
CA THR A 103 -2.07 -7.02 25.40
C THR A 103 -1.18 -8.19 24.97
N PRO A 104 -1.24 -9.34 25.67
CA PRO A 104 -0.47 -10.52 25.30
C PRO A 104 -0.84 -11.05 23.92
N ALA A 105 0.13 -11.68 23.26
CA ALA A 105 -0.13 -12.40 22.02
C ALA A 105 -1.22 -13.47 22.22
N GLY A 106 -2.07 -13.65 21.20
CA GLY A 106 -3.19 -14.59 21.23
C GLY A 106 -4.48 -14.01 21.82
N THR A 107 -4.45 -12.80 22.39
CA THR A 107 -5.68 -12.12 22.86
C THR A 107 -6.62 -11.88 21.68
N VAL A 108 -7.90 -12.25 21.81
CA VAL A 108 -8.90 -11.98 20.77
C VAL A 108 -9.19 -10.48 20.72
N ILE A 109 -8.91 -9.87 19.56
CA ILE A 109 -9.18 -8.47 19.27
C ILE A 109 -10.50 -8.37 18.51
N THR A 110 -11.36 -7.46 18.95
CA THR A 110 -12.64 -7.07 18.34
C THR A 110 -12.68 -5.55 18.17
N PRO A 111 -13.68 -4.99 17.45
CA PRO A 111 -13.81 -3.53 17.30
C PRO A 111 -13.97 -2.80 18.64
N GLU A 112 -14.50 -3.49 19.66
CA GLU A 112 -14.71 -3.01 21.02
C GLU A 112 -13.52 -3.23 21.95
N SER A 113 -12.44 -3.85 21.46
CA SER A 113 -11.23 -4.03 22.28
C SER A 113 -10.61 -2.68 22.67
N PRO A 114 -10.17 -2.50 23.93
CA PRO A 114 -9.55 -1.27 24.39
C PRO A 114 -8.28 -0.89 23.62
N LEU A 115 -8.25 0.32 23.08
CA LEU A 115 -7.08 0.99 22.51
C LEU A 115 -6.29 1.68 23.61
N GLN A 116 -5.61 0.89 24.44
CA GLN A 116 -4.80 1.44 25.52
C GLN A 116 -3.57 2.19 24.96
N PRO A 117 -3.10 3.27 25.62
CA PRO A 117 -3.59 3.85 26.87
C PRO A 117 -4.55 5.04 26.64
N PHE A 118 -5.33 5.05 25.56
CA PHE A 118 -6.16 6.20 25.17
C PHE A 118 -7.55 6.13 25.82
N PHE A 119 -7.90 7.18 26.57
CA PHE A 119 -9.17 7.27 27.28
C PHE A 119 -10.14 8.26 26.63
N ASN A 120 -11.40 7.89 26.58
CA ASN A 120 -12.53 8.78 26.35
C ASN A 120 -12.69 9.77 27.51
N LYS A 121 -13.48 10.83 27.29
CA LYS A 121 -13.80 11.85 28.32
C LYS A 121 -14.48 11.27 29.57
N ASP A 122 -15.18 10.15 29.44
CA ASP A 122 -15.86 9.48 30.55
C ASP A 122 -14.94 8.51 31.34
N GLY A 123 -13.66 8.41 30.98
CA GLY A 123 -12.69 7.53 31.61
C GLY A 123 -12.71 6.08 31.12
N SER A 124 -13.59 5.72 30.18
CA SER A 124 -13.50 4.45 29.45
C SER A 124 -12.34 4.49 28.44
N PHE A 125 -11.82 3.33 28.02
CA PHE A 125 -10.85 3.29 26.92
C PHE A 125 -11.53 3.57 25.58
N HIS A 126 -10.82 4.24 24.68
CA HIS A 126 -11.18 4.24 23.27
C HIS A 126 -11.21 2.82 22.71
N THR A 127 -12.04 2.60 21.71
CA THR A 127 -12.15 1.38 20.90
C THR A 127 -12.10 1.73 19.43
N SER A 128 -11.89 0.75 18.54
CA SER A 128 -11.89 0.97 17.09
C SER A 128 -13.20 1.65 16.63
N THR A 129 -14.33 1.23 17.19
CA THR A 129 -15.65 1.83 16.95
C THR A 129 -15.74 3.28 17.43
N SER A 130 -15.14 3.62 18.58
CA SER A 130 -15.18 4.99 19.10
C SER A 130 -14.32 5.97 18.30
N VAL A 131 -13.33 5.46 17.54
CA VAL A 131 -12.35 6.27 16.83
C VAL A 131 -12.52 6.27 15.31
N THR A 132 -13.54 5.58 14.79
CA THR A 132 -13.79 5.44 13.34
C THR A 132 -14.03 6.77 12.63
N GLU A 133 -14.49 7.81 13.33
CA GLU A 133 -14.79 9.08 12.67
C GLU A 133 -14.04 10.24 13.32
N THR A 134 -13.33 11.00 12.49
CA THR A 134 -12.61 12.22 12.90
C THR A 134 -13.52 13.24 13.61
N LYS A 135 -14.82 13.22 13.30
CA LYS A 135 -15.84 14.06 13.96
C LYS A 135 -15.88 13.89 15.48
N ALA A 136 -15.56 12.71 15.99
CA ALA A 136 -15.48 12.44 17.43
C ALA A 136 -14.36 13.22 18.13
N PHE A 137 -13.33 13.61 17.36
CA PHE A 137 -12.14 14.32 17.82
C PHE A 137 -12.12 15.81 17.43
N GLY A 138 -13.12 16.27 16.69
CA GLY A 138 -13.28 17.70 16.36
C GLY A 138 -12.32 18.24 15.31
N TYR A 139 -11.78 17.37 14.44
CA TYR A 139 -10.97 17.79 13.29
C TYR A 139 -11.51 17.21 11.99
N SER A 140 -11.06 17.75 10.87
CA SER A 140 -11.23 17.19 9.53
C SER A 140 -10.07 17.60 8.63
N TYR A 141 -10.07 17.11 7.39
CA TYR A 141 -9.13 17.48 6.33
C TYR A 141 -9.78 18.35 5.28
N GLN A 142 -8.98 19.18 4.63
CA GLN A 142 -9.43 20.07 3.56
C GLN A 142 -10.21 19.30 2.49
N GLY A 143 -11.45 19.73 2.25
CA GLY A 143 -12.37 19.13 1.29
C GLY A 143 -13.26 18.01 1.85
N LEU A 144 -13.06 17.60 3.11
CA LEU A 144 -13.91 16.62 3.81
C LEU A 144 -14.60 17.23 5.05
N GLU A 145 -14.97 18.50 4.98
CA GLU A 145 -15.65 19.22 6.07
C GLU A 145 -17.09 18.68 6.32
N TYR A 146 -17.19 17.63 7.13
CA TYR A 146 -18.44 16.89 7.40
C TYR A 146 -19.61 17.74 7.93
N TRP A 147 -19.33 18.89 8.55
CA TRP A 147 -20.35 19.76 9.13
C TRP A 147 -21.20 20.51 8.09
N ASN A 148 -20.78 20.51 6.82
CA ASN A 148 -21.49 21.16 5.72
C ASN A 148 -21.76 20.19 4.54
N SER A 149 -21.66 18.88 4.74
CA SER A 149 -21.67 17.90 3.64
C SER A 149 -22.38 16.62 4.05
N SER A 150 -23.14 16.03 3.13
CA SER A 150 -23.68 14.68 3.29
C SER A 150 -22.60 13.64 3.02
N ASP A 151 -22.83 12.38 3.40
CA ASP A 151 -21.91 11.27 3.09
C ASP A 151 -21.69 11.12 1.57
N THR A 152 -22.70 11.43 0.76
CA THR A 152 -22.58 11.42 -0.70
C THR A 152 -21.68 12.54 -1.21
N ASP A 153 -21.79 13.74 -0.62
CA ASP A 153 -20.92 14.87 -0.96
C ASP A 153 -19.47 14.60 -0.55
N LEU A 154 -19.26 14.01 0.63
CA LEU A 154 -17.93 13.63 1.13
C LEU A 154 -17.29 12.56 0.24
N LYS A 155 -18.07 11.57 -0.21
CA LYS A 155 -17.61 10.57 -1.17
C LYS A 155 -17.17 11.20 -2.48
N LEU A 156 -17.98 12.10 -3.04
CA LEU A 156 -17.66 12.82 -4.27
C LEU A 156 -16.41 13.70 -4.10
N ALA A 157 -16.30 14.40 -2.98
CA ALA A 157 -15.15 15.24 -2.67
C ALA A 157 -13.86 14.41 -2.53
N ALA A 158 -13.93 13.26 -1.85
CA ALA A 158 -12.82 12.32 -1.75
C ALA A 158 -12.37 11.81 -3.13
N THR A 159 -13.30 11.39 -3.99
CA THR A 159 -13.01 10.99 -5.38
C THR A 159 -12.28 12.09 -6.14
N ASN A 160 -12.80 13.32 -6.07
CA ASN A 160 -12.21 14.48 -6.73
C ASN A 160 -10.79 14.79 -6.22
N LEU A 161 -10.57 14.72 -4.89
CA LEU A 161 -9.27 14.91 -4.28
C LEU A 161 -8.27 13.83 -4.70
N ILE A 162 -8.68 12.57 -4.72
CA ILE A 162 -7.84 11.45 -5.13
C ILE A 162 -7.42 11.61 -6.59
N ASN A 163 -8.38 11.84 -7.49
CA ASN A 163 -8.09 12.03 -8.91
C ASN A 163 -7.17 13.23 -9.16
N LYS A 164 -7.36 14.33 -8.44
CA LYS A 164 -6.53 15.52 -8.57
C LYS A 164 -5.10 15.33 -8.05
N LEU A 165 -4.92 14.61 -6.95
CA LEU A 165 -3.62 14.46 -6.27
C LEU A 165 -2.81 13.28 -6.78
N TYR A 166 -3.50 12.21 -7.17
CA TYR A 166 -2.93 10.88 -7.41
C TYR A 166 -3.34 10.26 -8.75
N GLY A 167 -4.36 10.82 -9.39
CA GLY A 167 -4.77 10.42 -10.73
C GLY A 167 -3.83 10.95 -11.82
N PRO A 168 -3.95 10.41 -13.05
CA PRO A 168 -3.17 10.87 -14.20
C PRO A 168 -3.44 12.34 -14.51
N THR A 169 -2.38 13.07 -14.90
CA THR A 169 -2.39 14.54 -15.08
C THR A 169 -3.35 15.10 -16.15
N ASN A 170 -4.05 14.26 -16.92
CA ASN A 170 -4.91 14.65 -18.05
C ASN A 170 -6.40 14.25 -17.88
N ILE A 171 -6.91 14.14 -16.65
CA ILE A 171 -8.35 13.94 -16.45
C ILE A 171 -9.09 15.22 -16.88
N SER A 172 -9.86 15.13 -17.96
CA SER A 172 -10.65 16.23 -18.51
C SER A 172 -11.73 16.67 -17.51
N THR A 173 -11.82 17.97 -17.23
CA THR A 173 -12.93 18.57 -16.47
C THR A 173 -14.24 18.61 -17.25
N ALA A 174 -14.19 18.40 -18.57
CA ALA A 174 -15.39 18.22 -19.38
C ALA A 174 -15.78 16.74 -19.40
N ALA A 175 -17.02 16.44 -19.01
CA ALA A 175 -17.66 15.15 -19.23
C ALA A 175 -17.80 14.90 -20.75
N ARG A 176 -16.69 14.54 -21.40
CA ARG A 176 -16.75 14.00 -22.75
C ARG A 176 -17.01 12.52 -22.57
N SER A 177 -18.15 12.08 -23.10
CA SER A 177 -18.42 10.67 -23.42
C SER A 177 -17.41 10.20 -24.47
N LEU A 178 -16.16 10.04 -24.05
CA LEU A 178 -15.17 9.27 -24.77
C LEU A 178 -15.36 7.84 -24.25
N LYS A 179 -15.52 6.91 -25.19
CA LYS A 179 -15.56 5.48 -24.89
C LYS A 179 -14.32 5.18 -24.04
N GLN A 180 -14.52 4.76 -22.79
CA GLN A 180 -13.45 4.45 -21.86
C GLN A 180 -12.59 3.35 -22.49
N GLU A 181 -11.43 3.71 -23.03
CA GLU A 181 -10.55 2.72 -23.65
C GLU A 181 -10.01 1.82 -22.56
N GLN A 182 -10.26 0.52 -22.73
CA GLN A 182 -9.67 -0.49 -21.87
C GLN A 182 -8.17 -0.53 -22.16
N THR A 183 -7.36 -0.26 -21.14
CA THR A 183 -5.93 -0.53 -21.17
C THR A 183 -5.62 -1.70 -20.22
N THR A 184 -4.35 -2.07 -20.16
CA THR A 184 -3.85 -3.11 -19.25
C THR A 184 -2.91 -2.49 -18.24
N ARG A 185 -3.00 -2.94 -16.98
CA ARG A 185 -2.02 -2.64 -15.92
C ARG A 185 -1.44 -3.92 -15.35
N PHE A 186 -0.17 -3.88 -14.98
CA PHE A 186 0.56 -4.99 -14.38
C PHE A 186 0.87 -4.70 -12.91
N PHE A 187 0.61 -5.68 -12.05
CA PHE A 187 0.90 -5.62 -10.62
C PHE A 187 1.67 -6.85 -10.17
N LEU A 188 2.57 -6.68 -9.21
CA LEU A 188 3.13 -7.79 -8.46
C LEU A 188 2.47 -7.86 -7.09
N ARG A 189 2.11 -9.07 -6.68
CA ARG A 189 1.85 -9.42 -5.29
C ARG A 189 3.00 -10.23 -4.75
N ILE A 190 3.46 -9.89 -3.57
CA ILE A 190 4.56 -10.55 -2.88
C ILE A 190 4.05 -10.95 -1.51
N GLN A 191 4.37 -12.17 -1.08
CA GLN A 191 4.13 -12.62 0.28
C GLN A 191 5.29 -13.46 0.79
N LEU A 192 5.51 -13.43 2.10
CA LEU A 192 6.46 -14.27 2.82
C LEU A 192 6.13 -14.29 4.32
N ASP A 193 6.70 -15.25 5.05
CA ASP A 193 6.70 -15.26 6.51
C ASP A 193 7.86 -14.41 7.03
N GLU A 194 7.56 -13.38 7.81
CA GLU A 194 8.55 -12.47 8.39
C GLU A 194 9.58 -13.19 9.27
N ALA A 195 9.25 -14.38 9.79
CA ALA A 195 10.19 -15.19 10.57
C ALA A 195 11.40 -15.70 9.76
N GLU A 196 11.30 -15.72 8.42
CA GLU A 196 12.35 -16.19 7.52
C GLU A 196 13.30 -15.08 7.07
N VAL A 197 12.96 -13.80 7.33
CA VAL A 197 13.71 -12.63 6.85
C VAL A 197 14.02 -11.69 7.99
N GLU A 198 15.31 -11.45 8.23
CA GLU A 198 15.74 -10.44 9.21
C GLU A 198 15.39 -9.03 8.71
N GLY A 199 14.43 -8.37 9.36
CA GLY A 199 14.05 -6.99 9.07
C GLY A 199 14.94 -5.94 9.79
N PRO A 200 15.16 -4.74 9.21
CA PRO A 200 14.55 -4.28 7.98
C PRO A 200 15.32 -4.77 6.75
N SER A 201 14.58 -5.32 5.79
CA SER A 201 15.11 -5.82 4.53
C SER A 201 14.25 -5.39 3.35
N TRP A 202 14.87 -5.25 2.19
CA TRP A 202 14.23 -4.84 0.94
C TRP A 202 14.17 -6.01 -0.03
N ILE A 203 12.97 -6.32 -0.51
CA ILE A 203 12.75 -7.26 -1.62
C ILE A 203 12.61 -6.43 -2.87
N SER A 204 13.68 -6.39 -3.66
CA SER A 204 13.75 -5.62 -4.90
C SER A 204 13.44 -6.52 -6.07
N VAL A 205 12.46 -6.14 -6.87
CA VAL A 205 12.08 -6.89 -8.08
C VAL A 205 12.57 -6.16 -9.33
N TYR A 206 13.13 -6.90 -10.27
CA TYR A 206 13.67 -6.39 -11.53
C TYR A 206 13.05 -7.07 -12.73
N LEU A 207 12.84 -6.32 -13.81
CA LEU A 207 12.47 -6.82 -15.13
C LEU A 207 13.63 -6.54 -16.10
N ARG A 208 14.28 -7.59 -16.61
CA ARG A 208 15.47 -7.43 -17.50
C ARG A 208 16.53 -6.47 -16.92
N GLY A 209 16.76 -6.53 -15.61
CA GLY A 209 17.69 -5.65 -14.89
C GLY A 209 17.17 -4.24 -14.58
N VAL A 210 15.94 -3.89 -15.00
CA VAL A 210 15.28 -2.64 -14.64
C VAL A 210 14.56 -2.81 -13.31
N LEU A 211 14.89 -2.00 -12.30
CA LEU A 211 14.17 -2.01 -11.01
C LEU A 211 12.70 -1.68 -11.25
N ALA A 212 11.84 -2.61 -10.86
CA ALA A 212 10.39 -2.53 -11.00
C ALA A 212 9.72 -2.00 -9.74
N GLY A 213 10.18 -2.43 -8.58
CA GLY A 213 9.72 -1.94 -7.30
C GLY A 213 10.37 -2.69 -6.15
N GLU A 214 9.97 -2.28 -4.95
CA GLU A 214 10.60 -2.71 -3.71
C GLU A 214 9.48 -2.89 -2.66
N MET A 215 9.47 -4.05 -2.00
CA MET A 215 8.69 -4.31 -0.79
C MET A 215 9.64 -4.23 0.41
N LEU A 216 9.19 -3.57 1.48
CA LEU A 216 9.90 -3.52 2.75
C LEU A 216 9.39 -4.67 3.64
N VAL A 217 10.33 -5.38 4.26
CA VAL A 217 10.05 -6.25 5.41
C VAL A 217 10.56 -5.50 6.63
N THR A 218 9.68 -5.17 7.58
CA THR A 218 10.00 -4.43 8.80
C THR A 218 10.64 -5.35 9.85
N SER A 219 11.27 -4.77 10.88
CA SER A 219 11.81 -5.55 12.01
C SER A 219 10.71 -6.10 12.95
N GLN A 220 9.52 -5.52 12.88
CA GLN A 220 8.36 -5.94 13.65
C GLN A 220 7.15 -5.92 12.72
N PRO A 221 6.31 -6.96 12.76
CA PRO A 221 6.40 -8.11 13.66
C PRO A 221 7.48 -9.13 13.29
N ALA A 222 7.84 -9.99 14.25
CA ALA A 222 8.92 -10.96 14.09
C ALA A 222 8.50 -12.24 13.34
N ALA A 223 7.21 -12.43 13.07
CA ALA A 223 6.66 -13.65 12.50
C ALA A 223 5.24 -13.45 11.96
N GLY A 224 4.88 -14.28 10.98
CA GLY A 224 3.60 -14.32 10.32
C GLY A 224 3.69 -13.84 8.88
N VAL A 225 2.69 -14.22 8.09
CA VAL A 225 2.69 -13.90 6.66
C VAL A 225 2.37 -12.42 6.47
N THR A 226 3.29 -11.74 5.81
CA THR A 226 3.13 -10.37 5.34
C THR A 226 2.92 -10.38 3.83
N HIS A 227 2.12 -9.44 3.35
CA HIS A 227 1.80 -9.24 1.95
C HIS A 227 2.17 -7.82 1.56
N GLY A 228 2.61 -7.67 0.32
CA GLY A 228 2.82 -6.37 -0.28
C GLY A 228 2.73 -6.43 -1.79
N GLY A 229 2.86 -5.28 -2.42
CA GLY A 229 2.72 -5.20 -3.85
C GLY A 229 2.96 -3.81 -4.42
N PHE A 230 3.07 -3.79 -5.74
CA PHE A 230 3.24 -2.56 -6.50
C PHE A 230 2.93 -2.81 -7.97
N THR A 231 2.51 -1.75 -8.65
CA THR A 231 2.45 -1.76 -10.12
C THR A 231 3.86 -1.78 -10.71
N ILE A 232 4.01 -2.49 -11.84
CA ILE A 232 5.26 -2.58 -12.59
C ILE A 232 5.16 -1.94 -13.98
N ASP A 233 4.11 -1.16 -14.24
CA ASP A 233 3.81 -0.58 -15.57
C ASP A 233 4.99 0.22 -16.16
N ASP A 234 5.58 1.11 -15.36
CA ASP A 234 6.74 1.90 -15.76
C ASP A 234 7.95 1.00 -16.09
N ALA A 235 8.16 -0.06 -15.31
CA ALA A 235 9.26 -0.98 -15.54
C ALA A 235 9.04 -1.86 -16.77
N VAL A 236 7.80 -2.28 -17.05
CA VAL A 236 7.43 -2.97 -18.28
C VAL A 236 7.77 -2.10 -19.50
N GLN A 237 7.45 -0.80 -19.45
CA GLN A 237 7.81 0.15 -20.51
C GLN A 237 9.33 0.34 -20.62
N ARG A 238 10.02 0.63 -19.51
CA ARG A 238 11.47 0.88 -19.48
C ARG A 238 12.32 -0.34 -19.84
N ALA A 239 11.83 -1.55 -19.56
CA ALA A 239 12.47 -2.82 -19.96
C ALA A 239 12.19 -3.19 -21.43
N GLY A 240 11.47 -2.33 -22.17
CA GLY A 240 11.26 -2.46 -23.60
C GLY A 240 10.32 -3.60 -23.98
N PHE A 241 9.42 -4.02 -23.09
CA PHE A 241 8.37 -4.94 -23.47
C PHE A 241 7.43 -4.27 -24.48
N ARG A 242 7.09 -5.01 -25.53
CA ARG A 242 6.16 -4.58 -26.58
C ARG A 242 5.14 -5.67 -26.80
N ASN A 243 3.91 -5.30 -27.15
CA ASN A 243 2.90 -6.25 -27.59
C ASN A 243 3.41 -6.94 -28.87
N GLY A 244 3.87 -8.18 -28.74
CA GLY A 244 4.25 -9.05 -29.84
C GLY A 244 3.03 -9.80 -30.40
N ALA A 245 3.16 -10.35 -31.60
CA ALA A 245 2.06 -11.03 -32.28
C ALA A 245 1.71 -12.42 -31.70
N ASN A 246 2.61 -13.08 -30.95
CA ASN A 246 2.42 -14.48 -30.53
C ASN A 246 3.13 -14.93 -29.23
N ASP A 247 3.46 -14.01 -28.33
CA ASP A 247 3.68 -14.34 -26.91
C ASP A 247 2.78 -13.43 -26.10
N THR A 248 1.98 -14.00 -25.18
CA THR A 248 1.20 -13.17 -24.26
C THR A 248 2.21 -12.35 -23.46
N LEU A 249 2.17 -11.02 -23.61
CA LEU A 249 3.06 -10.06 -22.94
C LEU A 249 3.27 -10.44 -21.45
N LEU A 250 2.21 -10.89 -20.79
CA LEU A 250 2.21 -11.48 -19.45
C LEU A 250 3.30 -12.54 -19.23
N LYS A 251 3.43 -13.55 -20.08
CA LYS A 251 4.47 -14.61 -19.97
C LYS A 251 5.88 -14.07 -20.18
N ALA A 252 6.04 -13.11 -21.10
CA ALA A 252 7.33 -12.48 -21.34
C ALA A 252 7.77 -11.64 -20.13
N VAL A 253 6.83 -10.92 -19.49
CA VAL A 253 7.09 -10.18 -18.25
C VAL A 253 7.39 -11.15 -17.11
N GLN A 254 6.54 -12.16 -16.90
CA GLN A 254 6.66 -13.19 -15.86
C GLN A 254 8.05 -13.85 -15.86
N SER A 255 8.50 -14.33 -17.03
CA SER A 255 9.78 -15.03 -17.18
C SER A 255 11.01 -14.12 -17.02
N SER A 256 10.84 -12.81 -17.00
CA SER A 256 11.93 -11.83 -16.83
C SER A 256 12.12 -11.35 -15.40
N ILE A 257 11.21 -11.72 -14.50
CA ILE A 257 11.23 -11.28 -13.11
C ILE A 257 12.41 -11.94 -12.39
N THR A 258 13.21 -11.11 -11.75
CA THR A 258 14.29 -11.53 -10.85
C THR A 258 14.24 -10.74 -9.55
N VAL A 259 14.74 -11.31 -8.47
CA VAL A 259 14.58 -10.79 -7.10
C VAL A 259 15.94 -10.66 -6.42
N ASP A 260 16.19 -9.53 -5.78
CA ASP A 260 17.32 -9.30 -4.86
C ASP A 260 16.75 -9.01 -3.47
N ILE A 261 17.32 -9.61 -2.43
CA ILE A 261 16.91 -9.36 -1.04
C ILE A 261 18.11 -8.82 -0.30
N THR A 262 17.96 -7.62 0.26
CA THR A 262 19.06 -6.91 0.92
C THR A 262 18.64 -6.40 2.28
N LYS A 263 19.48 -6.63 3.28
CA LYS A 263 19.34 -5.97 4.58
C LYS A 263 19.52 -4.47 4.40
N GLU A 264 19.01 -3.68 5.33
CA GLU A 264 19.18 -2.22 5.35
C GLU A 264 20.66 -1.79 5.24
N GLN A 265 21.58 -2.55 5.81
CA GLN A 265 23.04 -2.29 5.73
C GLN A 265 23.69 -2.72 4.40
N GLY A 266 22.91 -3.24 3.44
CA GLY A 266 23.33 -3.62 2.09
C GLY A 266 23.79 -5.07 1.93
N SER A 267 23.86 -5.85 3.01
CA SER A 267 24.22 -7.28 2.94
C SER A 267 23.10 -8.09 2.26
N PRO A 268 23.41 -8.94 1.28
CA PRO A 268 22.40 -9.75 0.60
C PRO A 268 21.89 -10.89 1.49
N ILE A 269 20.64 -11.29 1.28
CA ILE A 269 20.02 -12.50 1.82
C ILE A 269 19.70 -13.40 0.62
N PRO A 270 20.21 -14.65 0.58
CA PRO A 270 19.90 -15.57 -0.51
C PRO A 270 18.39 -15.79 -0.60
N VAL A 271 17.80 -15.60 -1.77
CA VAL A 271 16.37 -15.78 -1.98
C VAL A 271 15.94 -17.22 -1.69
N THR A 272 16.82 -18.18 -1.95
CA THR A 272 16.61 -19.61 -1.63
C THR A 272 16.49 -19.92 -0.14
N SER A 273 16.88 -18.99 0.74
CA SER A 273 16.71 -19.14 2.20
C SER A 273 15.31 -18.81 2.72
N ILE A 274 14.41 -18.32 1.84
CA ILE A 274 13.06 -17.85 2.19
C ILE A 274 12.03 -18.69 1.42
N PRO A 275 11.78 -19.95 1.85
CA PRO A 275 10.86 -20.85 1.15
C PRO A 275 9.41 -20.35 1.14
N SER A 276 9.03 -19.44 2.04
CA SER A 276 7.71 -18.83 2.08
C SER A 276 7.51 -17.73 1.02
N LEU A 277 8.57 -17.24 0.38
CA LEU A 277 8.49 -16.17 -0.62
C LEU A 277 7.70 -16.64 -1.84
N LYS A 278 6.55 -16.00 -2.08
CA LYS A 278 5.74 -16.19 -3.28
C LYS A 278 5.55 -14.85 -3.96
N ILE A 279 5.63 -14.88 -5.28
CA ILE A 279 5.38 -13.73 -6.14
C ILE A 279 4.33 -14.13 -7.17
N GLU A 280 3.31 -13.30 -7.34
CA GLU A 280 2.29 -13.44 -8.37
C GLU A 280 2.29 -12.18 -9.25
N LEU A 281 2.17 -12.38 -10.56
CA LEU A 281 2.01 -11.31 -11.54
C LEU A 281 0.54 -11.24 -11.94
N GLU A 282 -0.06 -10.06 -11.79
CA GLU A 282 -1.40 -9.77 -12.28
C GLU A 282 -1.35 -8.95 -13.57
N GLU A 283 -2.06 -9.41 -14.61
CA GLU A 283 -2.49 -8.59 -15.73
C GLU A 283 -3.95 -8.18 -15.51
N VAL A 284 -4.20 -6.88 -15.38
CA VAL A 284 -5.49 -6.35 -14.95
C VAL A 284 -6.06 -5.42 -16.02
N PRO A 285 -7.25 -5.73 -16.57
CA PRO A 285 -7.99 -4.78 -17.38
C PRO A 285 -8.25 -3.51 -16.58
N TYR A 286 -7.91 -2.35 -17.14
CA TYR A 286 -8.02 -1.06 -16.48
C TYR A 286 -8.86 -0.11 -17.33
N PHE A 287 -9.77 0.59 -16.66
CA PHE A 287 -10.62 1.59 -17.27
C PHE A 287 -10.40 2.92 -16.55
N ALA A 288 -9.73 3.86 -17.22
CA ALA A 288 -9.39 5.17 -16.66
C ALA A 288 -10.66 5.98 -16.32
N ALA A 289 -10.67 6.73 -15.22
CA ALA A 289 -11.81 7.55 -14.82
C ALA A 289 -12.40 8.37 -15.99
N SER A 290 -13.72 8.30 -16.19
CA SER A 290 -14.43 9.04 -17.25
C SER A 290 -14.53 10.54 -16.97
N SER A 291 -14.43 10.93 -15.70
CA SER A 291 -14.48 12.30 -15.23
C SER A 291 -13.70 12.43 -13.92
N VAL A 292 -13.56 13.65 -13.41
CA VAL A 292 -12.96 13.89 -12.10
C VAL A 292 -13.80 13.31 -10.96
N ASP A 293 -15.10 13.13 -11.18
CA ASP A 293 -16.08 12.63 -10.21
C ASP A 293 -16.13 11.08 -10.13
N ASP A 294 -15.41 10.39 -11.01
CA ASP A 294 -15.37 8.92 -11.08
C ASP A 294 -13.99 8.38 -10.70
N LEU A 295 -13.92 7.29 -9.93
CA LEU A 295 -12.66 6.55 -9.78
C LEU A 295 -12.44 5.61 -10.98
N PRO A 296 -11.18 5.29 -11.33
CA PRO A 296 -10.92 4.25 -12.31
C PRO A 296 -11.45 2.90 -11.84
N THR A 297 -11.81 2.03 -12.78
CA THR A 297 -12.27 0.67 -12.47
C THR A 297 -11.31 -0.38 -12.99
N PHE A 298 -11.30 -1.53 -12.32
CA PHE A 298 -10.44 -2.66 -12.62
C PHE A 298 -11.30 -3.88 -12.94
N GLY A 299 -10.97 -4.56 -14.04
CA GLY A 299 -11.59 -5.82 -14.41
C GLY A 299 -11.07 -7.00 -13.59
N VAL A 300 -11.49 -8.20 -13.97
CA VAL A 300 -11.00 -9.44 -13.35
C VAL A 300 -9.54 -9.66 -13.75
N PRO A 301 -8.61 -9.80 -12.78
CA PRO A 301 -7.19 -10.00 -13.08
C PRO A 301 -6.95 -11.41 -13.65
N GLN A 302 -6.02 -11.52 -14.60
CA GLN A 302 -5.33 -12.78 -14.89
C GLN A 302 -4.10 -12.85 -14.00
N VAL A 303 -3.94 -13.96 -13.27
CA VAL A 303 -2.89 -14.13 -12.26
C VAL A 303 -1.99 -15.29 -12.66
N GLU A 304 -0.69 -15.05 -12.67
CA GLU A 304 0.34 -16.04 -12.98
C GLU A 304 1.37 -16.11 -11.84
N ALA A 305 1.62 -17.32 -11.34
CA ALA A 305 2.66 -17.54 -10.33
C ALA A 305 4.04 -17.31 -10.94
N VAL A 306 4.90 -16.56 -10.26
CA VAL A 306 6.25 -16.25 -10.73
C VAL A 306 7.23 -17.24 -10.10
N SER A 307 8.06 -17.88 -10.93
CA SER A 307 9.19 -18.66 -10.43
C SER A 307 10.21 -17.70 -9.84
N VAL A 308 10.52 -17.87 -8.56
CA VAL A 308 11.44 -16.99 -7.85
C VAL A 308 12.88 -17.29 -8.31
N VAL A 309 13.50 -16.30 -8.97
CA VAL A 309 14.87 -16.39 -9.49
C VAL A 309 15.71 -15.24 -8.91
N GLU A 310 16.87 -15.57 -8.34
CA GLU A 310 17.82 -14.60 -7.80
C GLU A 310 18.30 -13.62 -8.89
N HIS A 311 18.33 -12.34 -8.58
CA HIS A 311 18.87 -11.32 -9.45
C HIS A 311 20.40 -11.33 -9.40
N SER A 312 21.02 -11.67 -10.53
CA SER A 312 22.47 -11.57 -10.67
C SER A 312 22.86 -10.13 -10.99
N LYS A 313 23.54 -9.46 -10.04
CA LYS A 313 24.15 -8.15 -10.30
C LYS A 313 25.26 -8.32 -11.35
N PRO A 314 25.30 -7.48 -12.41
CA PRO A 314 26.37 -7.52 -13.41
C PRO A 314 27.73 -7.14 -12.83
#